data_AF-A0A3M2DVK1-F1
#
_entry.id   AF-A0A3M2DVK1-F1
#
_cell.length_a   1.000
_cell.length_b   1.000
_cell.length_c   1.000
_cell.angle_alpha   90.00
_cell.angle_beta   90.00
_cell.angle_gamma   90.00
#
_symmetry.space_group_name_H-M   'P 1'
#
loop_
_entity.id
_entity.type
_entity.pdbx_description
1 polymer ?
#
loop_
_entity_poly.entity_id
_entity_poly.type
_entity_poly.pdbx_seq_one_letter_code
_entity_poly.pdbx_strand_id
1 'polypeptide(L)'
;MRFWLAFSCFFRLLFFMKLPAAAARYLPADALPKGLPEPDADAPAAAAEPAAAEPAAAEPAAAEPAQPRRPPANAAELRREGALALLGLFQREGRLVDFLQEAIDDYDDADVGAAARDIHRGCKKALDDHVRLEPIMPGNEDDTVTIKPGFDPGEIRLSGDVSGEPPFTGVLRHHGWRAVEVNLPVLGDQVDRSVIAPAEVEIG
;
A
#
# COMPACT_ATOMS: atom_id res chain seq x y z
N MET A 1 -14.22 -28.55 14.04
CA MET A 1 -13.85 -28.29 15.46
C MET A 1 -12.40 -27.82 15.68
N ARG A 2 -11.38 -28.30 14.96
CA ARG A 2 -9.96 -27.92 15.22
C ARG A 2 -9.58 -26.49 14.78
N PHE A 3 -10.17 -25.99 13.71
CA PHE A 3 -9.88 -24.64 13.19
C PHE A 3 -10.29 -23.53 14.16
N TRP A 4 -11.46 -23.68 14.80
CA TRP A 4 -11.96 -22.73 15.80
C TRP A 4 -11.10 -22.71 17.06
N LEU A 5 -10.53 -23.86 17.45
CA LEU A 5 -9.61 -23.95 18.57
C LEU A 5 -8.29 -23.21 18.28
N ALA A 6 -7.71 -23.39 17.08
CA ALA A 6 -6.50 -22.68 16.67
C ALA A 6 -6.71 -21.15 16.60
N PHE A 7 -7.83 -20.73 16.02
CA PHE A 7 -8.24 -19.32 15.98
C PHE A 7 -8.41 -18.74 17.39
N SER A 8 -9.09 -19.45 18.30
CA SER A 8 -9.28 -19.01 19.69
C SER A 8 -7.96 -18.89 20.45
N CYS A 9 -7.01 -19.81 20.25
CA CYS A 9 -5.69 -19.74 20.87
C CYS A 9 -4.91 -18.49 20.44
N PHE A 10 -4.91 -18.16 19.15
CA PHE A 10 -4.19 -16.99 18.62
C PHE A 10 -4.67 -15.69 19.26
N PHE A 11 -5.98 -15.43 19.21
CA PHE A 11 -6.53 -14.18 19.73
C PHE A 11 -6.46 -14.08 21.26
N ARG A 12 -6.67 -15.19 21.99
CA ARG A 12 -6.56 -15.14 23.47
C ARG A 12 -5.13 -14.98 23.97
N LEU A 13 -4.14 -15.49 23.25
CA LEU A 13 -2.75 -15.17 23.54
C LEU A 13 -2.46 -13.70 23.23
N LEU A 14 -2.86 -13.22 22.05
CA LEU A 14 -2.58 -11.86 21.59
C LEU A 14 -3.16 -10.78 22.51
N PHE A 15 -4.38 -10.96 23.02
CA PHE A 15 -5.10 -9.93 23.77
C PHE A 15 -5.17 -10.16 25.27
N PHE A 16 -5.07 -11.42 25.72
CA PHE A 16 -5.31 -11.77 27.13
C PHE A 16 -4.18 -12.58 27.76
N MET A 17 -3.11 -12.90 27.00
CA MET A 17 -1.98 -13.72 27.44
C MET A 17 -2.39 -15.03 28.15
N LYS A 18 -3.54 -15.60 27.74
CA LYS A 18 -4.11 -16.81 28.35
C LYS A 18 -4.44 -17.85 27.29
N LEU A 19 -4.15 -19.12 27.59
CA LEU A 19 -4.52 -20.25 26.74
C LEU A 19 -5.89 -20.82 27.15
N PRO A 20 -6.76 -21.19 26.19
CA PRO A 20 -8.02 -21.85 26.51
C PRO A 20 -7.76 -23.27 27.04
N ALA A 21 -8.52 -23.72 28.05
CA ALA A 21 -8.34 -25.04 28.69
C ALA A 21 -8.36 -26.21 27.69
N ALA A 22 -9.13 -26.09 26.61
CA ALA A 22 -9.19 -27.06 25.53
C ALA A 22 -7.87 -27.25 24.75
N ALA A 23 -6.91 -26.32 24.89
CA ALA A 23 -5.57 -26.39 24.30
C ALA A 23 -4.55 -27.15 25.18
N ALA A 24 -4.86 -27.38 26.47
CA ALA A 24 -3.96 -28.04 27.42
C ALA A 24 -3.50 -29.43 26.95
N ARG A 25 -4.40 -30.18 26.29
CA ARG A 25 -4.13 -31.52 25.72
C ARG A 25 -3.15 -31.55 24.53
N TYR A 26 -2.78 -30.39 24.00
CA TYR A 26 -1.87 -30.26 22.85
C TYR A 26 -0.51 -29.65 23.22
N LEU A 27 -0.30 -29.30 24.49
CA LEU A 27 0.99 -28.83 24.99
C LEU A 27 1.88 -30.03 25.34
N PRO A 28 3.20 -29.95 25.07
CA PRO A 28 4.14 -30.96 25.53
C PRO A 28 4.14 -31.00 27.07
N ALA A 29 4.28 -32.19 27.65
CA ALA A 29 4.15 -32.41 29.10
C ALA A 29 5.08 -31.53 29.94
N ASP A 30 6.19 -31.07 29.36
CA ASP A 30 7.20 -30.22 29.99
C ASP A 30 6.88 -28.71 29.95
N ALA A 31 5.79 -28.29 29.29
CA ALA A 31 5.40 -26.88 29.13
C ALA A 31 4.25 -26.42 30.06
N LEU A 32 3.79 -27.27 30.97
CA LEU A 32 2.78 -26.91 31.96
C LEU A 32 3.45 -26.48 33.27
N PRO A 33 3.28 -25.24 33.76
CA PRO A 33 3.63 -24.92 35.13
C PRO A 33 2.76 -25.78 36.07
N LYS A 34 3.41 -26.47 37.02
CA LYS A 34 2.73 -27.30 38.02
C LYS A 34 1.78 -26.44 38.85
N GLY A 35 0.49 -26.74 38.75
CA GLY A 35 -0.55 -26.18 39.61
C GLY A 35 -1.55 -25.29 38.86
N LEU A 36 -2.54 -25.92 38.24
CA LEU A 36 -3.84 -25.30 38.01
C LEU A 36 -4.91 -26.16 38.70
N PRO A 37 -5.82 -25.57 39.46
CA PRO A 37 -6.86 -26.28 40.20
C PRO A 37 -7.85 -26.96 39.23
N GLU A 38 -8.32 -28.14 39.62
CA GLU A 38 -9.29 -28.95 38.88
C GLU A 38 -10.62 -28.20 38.72
N PRO A 39 -11.31 -28.35 37.58
CA PRO A 39 -12.55 -27.63 37.31
C PRO A 39 -13.69 -28.18 38.18
N ASP A 40 -14.30 -27.30 38.97
CA ASP A 40 -15.52 -27.59 39.72
C ASP A 40 -16.64 -28.08 38.80
N ALA A 41 -17.22 -29.20 39.22
CA ALA A 41 -18.42 -29.79 38.68
C ALA A 41 -19.63 -28.98 39.14
N ASP A 42 -20.24 -28.24 38.24
CA ASP A 42 -21.68 -27.96 38.33
C ASP A 42 -22.28 -27.72 36.94
N ALA A 43 -22.79 -28.81 36.38
CA ALA A 43 -23.76 -28.79 35.29
C ALA A 43 -24.86 -29.79 35.67
N PRO A 44 -26.11 -29.35 35.89
CA PRO A 44 -27.20 -30.30 35.97
C PRO A 44 -27.63 -30.70 34.55
N ALA A 45 -27.58 -32.01 34.31
CA ALA A 45 -28.24 -32.68 33.20
C ALA A 45 -29.70 -32.98 33.57
N ALA A 46 -30.63 -32.77 32.64
CA ALA A 46 -31.89 -33.50 32.63
C ALA A 46 -32.39 -33.70 31.18
N ALA A 47 -32.67 -34.97 30.90
CA ALA A 47 -33.01 -35.60 29.63
C ALA A 47 -34.29 -35.09 28.93
N ALA A 48 -34.31 -35.16 27.60
CA ALA A 48 -35.28 -35.97 26.83
C ALA A 48 -35.02 -35.88 25.31
N GLU A 49 -34.89 -37.04 24.65
CA GLU A 49 -35.13 -37.27 23.21
C GLU A 49 -36.28 -38.29 23.11
N PRO A 50 -36.97 -38.52 21.96
CA PRO A 50 -37.11 -37.71 20.75
C PRO A 50 -38.58 -37.64 20.24
N ALA A 51 -38.92 -36.69 19.38
CA ALA A 51 -40.11 -36.77 18.54
C ALA A 51 -39.80 -36.25 17.14
N ALA A 52 -39.98 -37.14 16.16
CA ALA A 52 -39.83 -36.88 14.74
C ALA A 52 -40.80 -35.77 14.28
N ALA A 53 -40.25 -34.77 13.60
CA ALA A 53 -40.99 -33.88 12.72
C ALA A 53 -40.22 -33.75 11.39
N GLU A 54 -40.95 -33.95 10.30
CA GLU A 54 -40.51 -33.90 8.90
C GLU A 54 -39.77 -32.62 8.51
N PRO A 55 -38.92 -32.66 7.46
CA PRO A 55 -38.05 -31.56 7.08
C PRO A 55 -38.86 -30.36 6.56
N ALA A 56 -38.94 -29.30 7.36
CA ALA A 56 -39.33 -27.97 6.88
C ALA A 56 -38.25 -27.48 5.90
N ALA A 57 -38.72 -27.08 4.72
CA ALA A 57 -37.94 -26.61 3.59
C ALA A 57 -36.87 -25.59 4.00
N ALA A 58 -35.64 -25.82 3.54
CA ALA A 58 -34.59 -24.81 3.56
C ALA A 58 -35.05 -23.59 2.75
N GLU A 59 -35.34 -22.49 3.42
CA GLU A 59 -35.30 -21.18 2.78
C GLU A 59 -33.91 -20.99 2.18
N PRO A 60 -33.78 -20.68 0.89
CA PRO A 60 -32.50 -20.32 0.32
C PRO A 60 -32.04 -19.04 1.03
N ALA A 61 -30.97 -19.15 1.81
CA ALA A 61 -30.23 -18.00 2.30
C ALA A 61 -29.96 -17.10 1.10
N ALA A 62 -30.63 -15.94 1.10
CA ALA A 62 -30.54 -14.95 0.06
C ALA A 62 -29.05 -14.70 -0.23
N ALA A 63 -28.65 -15.02 -1.47
CA ALA A 63 -27.35 -14.63 -1.97
C ALA A 63 -27.24 -13.11 -1.81
N GLU A 64 -26.28 -12.68 -0.99
CA GLU A 64 -25.84 -11.30 -0.97
C GLU A 64 -25.60 -10.88 -2.43
N PRO A 65 -26.24 -9.79 -2.92
CA PRO A 65 -26.14 -9.44 -4.32
C PRO A 65 -24.65 -9.28 -4.65
N ALA A 66 -24.15 -10.14 -5.54
CA ALA A 66 -22.80 -10.06 -6.04
C ALA A 66 -22.63 -8.67 -6.66
N GLN A 67 -21.94 -7.79 -5.93
CA GLN A 67 -21.65 -6.45 -6.43
C GLN A 67 -20.98 -6.59 -7.79
N PRO A 68 -21.38 -5.79 -8.79
CA PRO A 68 -20.86 -5.91 -10.13
C PRO A 68 -19.34 -5.74 -10.09
N ARG A 69 -18.60 -6.83 -10.31
CA ARG A 69 -17.16 -6.80 -10.49
C ARG A 69 -16.87 -6.00 -11.75
N ARG A 70 -15.97 -5.03 -11.66
CA ARG A 70 -15.53 -4.23 -12.80
C ARG A 70 -14.95 -5.18 -13.86
N PRO A 71 -15.27 -5.02 -15.16
CA PRO A 71 -14.64 -5.81 -16.22
C PRO A 71 -13.12 -5.64 -16.19
N PRO A 72 -12.35 -6.63 -16.67
CA PRO A 72 -10.90 -6.58 -16.65
C PRO A 72 -10.39 -5.38 -17.48
N ALA A 73 -9.55 -4.56 -16.84
CA ALA A 73 -8.99 -3.35 -17.46
C ALA A 73 -8.00 -3.71 -18.57
N ASN A 74 -8.03 -2.96 -19.68
CA ASN A 74 -7.03 -3.03 -20.73
C ASN A 74 -5.73 -2.29 -20.34
N ALA A 75 -4.65 -2.47 -21.11
CA ALA A 75 -3.35 -1.87 -20.79
C ALA A 75 -3.37 -0.33 -20.71
N ALA A 76 -4.18 0.34 -21.54
CA ALA A 76 -4.30 1.80 -21.50
C ALA A 76 -5.02 2.27 -20.24
N GLU A 77 -6.04 1.54 -19.80
CA GLU A 77 -6.76 1.79 -18.56
C GLU A 77 -5.85 1.60 -17.35
N LEU A 78 -5.09 0.50 -17.30
CA LEU A 78 -4.14 0.25 -16.22
C LEU A 78 -3.07 1.36 -16.13
N ARG A 79 -2.55 1.85 -17.27
CA ARG A 79 -1.62 2.98 -17.28
C ARG A 79 -2.26 4.26 -16.74
N ARG A 80 -3.47 4.58 -17.17
CA ARG A 80 -4.20 5.77 -16.69
C ARG A 80 -4.46 5.68 -15.18
N GLU A 81 -4.92 4.53 -14.71
CA GLU A 81 -5.23 4.30 -13.30
C GLU A 81 -3.97 4.34 -12.43
N GLY A 82 -2.85 3.77 -12.90
CA GLY A 82 -1.56 3.89 -12.22
C GLY A 82 -1.08 5.34 -12.12
N ALA A 83 -1.25 6.14 -13.17
CA ALA A 83 -0.89 7.55 -13.15
C ALA A 83 -1.75 8.36 -12.15
N LEU A 84 -3.06 8.13 -12.14
CA LEU A 84 -3.97 8.79 -11.19
C LEU A 84 -3.71 8.35 -9.75
N ALA A 85 -3.41 7.07 -9.53
CA ALA A 85 -3.04 6.54 -8.21
C ALA A 85 -1.75 7.19 -7.68
N LEU A 86 -0.73 7.35 -8.54
CA LEU A 86 0.50 8.04 -8.17
C LEU A 86 0.24 9.53 -7.87
N LEU A 87 -0.61 10.21 -8.65
CA LEU A 87 -0.99 11.59 -8.39
C LEU A 87 -1.73 11.73 -7.05
N GLY A 88 -2.66 10.82 -6.75
CA GLY A 88 -3.37 10.76 -5.46
C GLY A 88 -2.45 10.53 -4.28
N LEU A 89 -1.38 9.74 -4.47
CA LEU A 89 -0.34 9.55 -3.46
C LEU A 89 0.36 10.88 -3.12
N PHE A 90 0.84 11.60 -4.14
CA PHE A 90 1.48 12.90 -3.95
C PHE A 90 0.55 13.95 -3.36
N GLN A 91 -0.74 13.92 -3.72
CA GLN A 91 -1.73 14.80 -3.13
C GLN A 91 -1.95 14.49 -1.64
N ARG A 92 -2.12 13.21 -1.27
CA ARG A 92 -2.38 12.81 0.11
C ARG A 92 -1.22 13.11 1.05
N GLU A 93 0.00 12.79 0.64
CA GLU A 93 1.18 12.96 1.50
C GLU A 93 1.76 14.38 1.45
N GLY A 94 1.64 15.07 0.31
CA GLY A 94 2.35 16.33 0.04
C GLY A 94 1.50 17.50 -0.43
N ARG A 95 0.19 17.36 -0.64
CA ARG A 95 -0.69 18.43 -1.19
C ARG A 95 -0.21 18.99 -2.53
N LEU A 96 0.44 18.16 -3.35
CA LEU A 96 1.05 18.60 -4.61
C LEU A 96 0.03 19.24 -5.57
N VAL A 97 -1.16 18.65 -5.68
CA VAL A 97 -2.18 19.15 -6.61
C VAL A 97 -2.72 20.49 -6.12
N ASP A 98 -2.98 20.62 -4.82
CA ASP A 98 -3.41 21.90 -4.22
C ASP A 98 -2.38 23.00 -4.51
N PHE A 99 -1.09 22.72 -4.28
CA PHE A 99 -0.01 23.67 -4.50
C PHE A 99 0.11 24.13 -5.96
N LEU A 100 -0.01 23.20 -6.91
CA LEU A 100 0.08 23.53 -8.35
C LEU A 100 -1.14 24.28 -8.88
N GLN A 101 -2.29 24.16 -8.20
CA GLN A 101 -3.53 24.83 -8.58
C GLN A 101 -3.68 26.21 -7.91
N GLU A 102 -2.89 26.50 -6.87
CA GLU A 102 -2.85 27.79 -6.20
C GLU A 102 -2.10 28.84 -7.06
N ALA A 103 -2.66 30.04 -7.17
CA ALA A 103 -1.98 31.15 -7.82
C ALA A 103 -1.01 31.79 -6.83
N ILE A 104 0.30 31.60 -7.04
CA ILE A 104 1.32 32.03 -6.07
C ILE A 104 1.93 33.41 -6.35
N ASP A 105 1.52 34.07 -7.44
CA ASP A 105 2.17 35.30 -7.95
C ASP A 105 2.16 36.48 -6.95
N ASP A 106 1.16 36.53 -6.07
CA ASP A 106 0.98 37.61 -5.08
C ASP A 106 1.60 37.30 -3.71
N TYR A 107 2.15 36.09 -3.51
CA TYR A 107 2.81 35.71 -2.25
C TYR A 107 4.29 36.11 -2.27
N ASP A 108 4.86 36.37 -1.10
CA ASP A 108 6.30 36.60 -0.99
C ASP A 108 7.09 35.28 -0.97
N ASP A 109 8.39 35.39 -1.25
CA ASP A 109 9.29 34.23 -1.29
C ASP A 109 9.38 33.48 0.05
N ALA A 110 9.14 34.17 1.18
CA ALA A 110 9.25 33.56 2.50
C ALA A 110 8.05 32.63 2.76
N ASP A 111 6.84 33.08 2.42
CA ASP A 111 5.60 32.33 2.54
C ASP A 111 5.58 31.15 1.56
N VAL A 112 5.93 31.38 0.28
CA VAL A 112 6.07 30.32 -0.72
C VAL A 112 7.11 29.30 -0.28
N GLY A 113 8.28 29.77 0.20
CA GLY A 113 9.33 28.91 0.70
C GLY A 113 8.93 28.11 1.94
N ALA A 114 8.10 28.66 2.83
CA ALA A 114 7.60 27.94 4.00
C ALA A 114 6.69 26.79 3.55
N ALA A 115 5.68 27.06 2.74
CA ALA A 115 4.75 26.05 2.22
C ALA A 115 5.46 24.98 1.38
N ALA A 116 6.34 25.39 0.46
CA ALA A 116 7.06 24.49 -0.45
C ALA A 116 7.92 23.47 0.30
N ARG A 117 8.48 23.82 1.47
CA ARG A 117 9.28 22.87 2.29
C ARG A 117 8.43 21.75 2.87
N ASP A 118 7.21 22.04 3.31
CA ASP A 118 6.27 21.02 3.81
C ASP A 118 5.81 20.10 2.67
N ILE A 119 5.38 20.69 1.56
CA ILE A 119 4.98 19.97 0.34
C ILE A 119 6.11 19.07 -0.15
N HIS A 120 7.33 19.62 -0.26
CA HIS A 120 8.51 18.86 -0.67
C HIS A 120 8.77 17.66 0.25
N ARG A 121 8.69 17.82 1.58
CA ARG A 121 8.87 16.70 2.51
C ARG A 121 7.83 15.62 2.30
N GLY A 122 6.56 16.00 2.14
CA GLY A 122 5.46 15.06 1.88
C GLY A 122 5.61 14.32 0.55
N CYS A 123 5.92 15.04 -0.53
CA CYS A 123 6.17 14.44 -1.84
C CYS A 123 7.40 13.53 -1.83
N LYS A 124 8.49 13.93 -1.17
CA LYS A 124 9.67 13.08 -1.01
C LYS A 124 9.33 11.79 -0.27
N LYS A 125 8.56 11.88 0.82
CA LYS A 125 8.09 10.71 1.57
C LYS A 125 7.27 9.78 0.67
N ALA A 126 6.30 10.32 -0.06
CA ALA A 126 5.49 9.54 -1.01
C ALA A 126 6.36 8.81 -2.04
N LEU A 127 7.35 9.49 -2.60
CA LEU A 127 8.27 8.91 -3.56
C LEU A 127 9.11 7.79 -2.92
N ASP A 128 9.75 8.04 -1.78
CA ASP A 128 10.62 7.07 -1.09
C ASP A 128 9.86 5.81 -0.67
N ASP A 129 8.61 5.95 -0.20
CA ASP A 129 7.80 4.83 0.30
C ASP A 129 7.32 3.89 -0.82
N HIS A 130 7.22 4.40 -2.06
CA HIS A 130 6.53 3.70 -3.15
C HIS A 130 7.39 3.49 -4.41
N VAL A 131 8.46 4.25 -4.61
CA VAL A 131 9.32 4.18 -5.80
C VAL A 131 10.78 4.28 -5.41
N ARG A 132 11.55 3.22 -5.63
CA ARG A 132 13.01 3.29 -5.51
C ARG A 132 13.61 3.78 -6.82
N LEU A 133 14.32 4.90 -6.75
CA LEU A 133 15.05 5.48 -7.87
C LEU A 133 16.56 5.26 -7.74
N GLU A 134 17.24 5.12 -8.87
CA GLU A 134 18.69 5.14 -8.98
C GLU A 134 19.15 6.07 -10.11
N PRO A 135 20.38 6.62 -10.05
CA PRO A 135 20.92 7.41 -11.14
C PRO A 135 21.14 6.55 -12.40
N ILE A 136 20.72 7.05 -13.57
CA ILE A 136 21.03 6.38 -14.85
C ILE A 136 22.54 6.40 -15.09
N MET A 137 23.17 7.56 -14.86
CA MET A 137 24.62 7.71 -14.96
C MET A 137 25.20 8.07 -13.59
N PRO A 138 26.05 7.22 -12.99
CA PRO A 138 26.66 7.51 -11.71
C PRO A 138 27.65 8.67 -11.84
N GLY A 139 27.66 9.58 -10.86
CA GLY A 139 28.49 10.77 -10.83
C GLY A 139 27.73 11.94 -10.21
N ASN A 140 28.46 12.98 -9.82
CA ASN A 140 27.86 14.24 -9.42
C ASN A 140 27.56 15.09 -10.65
N GLU A 141 26.65 16.04 -10.48
CA GLU A 141 26.52 17.12 -11.45
C GLU A 141 27.85 17.88 -11.54
N ASP A 142 28.18 18.31 -12.76
CA ASP A 142 29.43 18.94 -13.16
C ASP A 142 30.66 18.02 -13.29
N ASP A 143 30.53 16.72 -13.02
CA ASP A 143 31.60 15.76 -13.29
C ASP A 143 31.86 15.60 -14.80
N THR A 144 33.14 15.42 -15.16
CA THR A 144 33.50 15.06 -16.53
C THR A 144 33.21 13.58 -16.77
N VAL A 145 32.43 13.29 -17.81
CA VAL A 145 31.99 11.93 -18.18
C VAL A 145 32.34 11.61 -19.63
N THR A 146 32.57 10.34 -19.91
CA THR A 146 32.81 9.82 -21.26
C THR A 146 31.68 8.89 -21.67
N ILE A 147 30.95 9.25 -22.73
CA ILE A 147 29.86 8.47 -23.29
C ILE A 147 30.43 7.57 -24.38
N LYS A 148 30.36 6.26 -24.17
CA LYS A 148 30.93 5.26 -25.08
C LYS A 148 30.05 5.04 -26.32
N PRO A 149 30.60 4.49 -27.41
CA PRO A 149 29.79 3.99 -28.51
C PRO A 149 28.72 3.00 -28.05
N GLY A 150 27.55 3.04 -28.69
CA GLY A 150 26.42 2.15 -28.37
C GLY A 150 25.59 2.56 -27.15
N PHE A 151 25.66 3.82 -26.70
CA PHE A 151 24.78 4.33 -25.64
C PHE A 151 23.31 4.35 -26.09
N ASP A 152 22.38 4.22 -25.14
CA ASP A 152 20.94 4.30 -25.39
C ASP A 152 20.46 5.76 -25.39
N PRO A 153 19.95 6.31 -26.52
CA PRO A 153 19.40 7.67 -26.58
C PRO A 153 18.14 7.89 -25.72
N GLY A 154 17.46 6.82 -25.31
CA GLY A 154 16.36 6.87 -24.35
C GLY A 154 16.81 7.11 -22.90
N GLU A 155 18.07 6.79 -22.59
CA GLU A 155 18.65 6.92 -21.25
C GLU A 155 19.61 8.12 -21.15
N ILE A 156 20.37 8.38 -22.20
CA ILE A 156 21.38 9.45 -22.23
C ILE A 156 21.04 10.41 -23.36
N ARG A 157 20.65 11.63 -22.99
CA ARG A 157 20.45 12.74 -23.92
C ARG A 157 21.70 13.60 -23.99
N LEU A 158 22.33 13.65 -25.17
CA LEU A 158 23.45 14.55 -25.44
C LEU A 158 22.93 15.97 -25.67
N SER A 159 23.68 16.98 -25.21
CA SER A 159 23.35 18.39 -25.39
C SER A 159 24.61 19.21 -25.68
N GLY A 160 24.50 20.24 -26.51
CA GLY A 160 25.63 21.09 -26.93
C GLY A 160 26.04 20.83 -28.38
N ASP A 161 27.30 21.10 -28.70
CA ASP A 161 27.88 20.79 -30.01
C ASP A 161 28.23 19.29 -30.09
N VAL A 162 27.26 18.51 -30.58
CA VAL A 162 27.40 17.06 -30.76
C VAL A 162 27.80 16.81 -32.21
N SER A 163 29.10 16.72 -32.46
CA SER A 163 29.65 16.39 -33.77
C SER A 163 30.63 15.21 -33.68
N GLY A 164 30.73 14.46 -34.78
CA GLY A 164 31.55 13.25 -34.86
C GLY A 164 30.86 11.99 -34.29
N GLU A 165 31.65 10.95 -34.13
CA GLU A 165 31.22 9.66 -33.57
C GLU A 165 31.72 9.51 -32.12
N PRO A 166 30.99 8.76 -31.27
CA PRO A 166 31.46 8.46 -29.92
C PRO A 166 32.82 7.75 -29.92
N PRO A 167 33.61 7.83 -28.83
CA PRO A 167 33.20 8.32 -27.51
C PRO A 167 33.11 9.85 -27.41
N PHE A 168 32.01 10.34 -26.81
CA PHE A 168 31.86 11.76 -26.49
C PHE A 168 32.40 12.04 -25.09
N THR A 169 33.04 13.19 -24.91
CA THR A 169 33.42 13.67 -23.58
C THR A 169 32.63 14.94 -23.28
N GLY A 170 32.03 15.00 -22.09
CA GLY A 170 31.21 16.13 -21.69
C GLY A 170 31.11 16.25 -20.18
N VAL A 171 30.26 17.17 -19.75
CA VAL A 171 29.98 17.44 -18.34
C VAL A 171 28.60 16.91 -18.00
N LEU A 172 28.49 16.13 -16.93
CA LEU A 172 27.22 15.59 -16.46
C LEU A 172 26.36 16.70 -15.88
N ARG A 173 25.32 17.13 -16.60
CA ARG A 173 24.41 18.18 -16.10
C ARG A 173 23.27 17.66 -15.25
N HIS A 174 22.85 16.42 -15.48
CA HIS A 174 21.82 15.74 -14.71
C HIS A 174 22.01 14.23 -14.88
N HIS A 175 22.15 13.50 -13.78
CA HIS A 175 22.47 12.07 -13.79
C HIS A 175 21.32 11.18 -14.32
N GLY A 176 20.11 11.72 -14.39
CA GLY A 176 18.91 11.00 -14.82
C GLY A 176 18.42 10.04 -13.75
N TRP A 177 17.14 9.69 -13.76
CA TRP A 177 16.56 8.79 -12.77
C TRP A 177 15.96 7.56 -13.44
N ARG A 178 16.25 6.39 -12.88
CA ARG A 178 15.60 5.12 -13.23
C ARG A 178 14.83 4.59 -12.05
N ALA A 179 13.58 4.21 -12.28
CA ALA A 179 12.83 3.42 -11.30
C ALA A 179 13.30 1.97 -11.34
N VAL A 180 13.79 1.47 -10.20
CA VAL A 180 14.20 0.07 -10.02
C VAL A 180 13.20 -0.75 -9.23
N GLU A 181 12.30 -0.09 -8.50
CA GLU A 181 11.17 -0.74 -7.84
C GLU A 181 10.00 0.22 -7.73
N VAL A 182 8.79 -0.31 -7.93
CA VAL A 182 7.53 0.43 -7.83
C VAL A 182 6.53 -0.43 -7.06
N ASN A 183 6.07 0.08 -5.94
CA ASN A 183 5.07 -0.56 -5.08
C ASN A 183 3.93 0.41 -4.80
N LEU A 184 2.93 0.44 -5.70
CA LEU A 184 1.76 1.30 -5.54
C LEU A 184 0.65 0.58 -4.76
N PRO A 185 -0.11 1.31 -3.92
CA PRO A 185 -1.25 0.74 -3.22
C PRO A 185 -2.32 0.25 -4.21
N VAL A 186 -2.90 -0.92 -3.93
CA VAL A 186 -3.99 -1.48 -4.74
C VAL A 186 -5.29 -0.77 -4.38
N LEU A 187 -5.89 -0.08 -5.35
CA LEU A 187 -7.20 0.56 -5.19
C LEU A 187 -8.31 -0.47 -5.38
N GLY A 188 -9.22 -0.58 -4.41
CA GLY A 188 -10.38 -1.46 -4.49
C GLY A 188 -11.28 -1.15 -5.69
N ASP A 189 -11.98 -2.17 -6.21
CA ASP A 189 -12.75 -2.08 -7.45
C ASP A 189 -13.93 -1.09 -7.40
N GLN A 190 -14.38 -0.74 -6.19
CA GLN A 190 -15.51 0.17 -5.97
C GLN A 190 -15.08 1.65 -5.83
N VAL A 191 -13.77 1.93 -5.80
CA VAL A 191 -13.28 3.31 -5.70
C VAL A 191 -13.25 3.94 -7.10
N ASP A 192 -13.87 5.11 -7.25
CA ASP A 192 -13.69 5.92 -8.45
C ASP A 192 -12.25 6.42 -8.53
N ARG A 193 -11.45 5.76 -9.38
CA ARG A 193 -10.03 6.05 -9.58
C ARG A 193 -9.76 7.43 -10.21
N SER A 194 -10.79 8.15 -10.67
CA SER A 194 -10.66 9.53 -11.16
C SER A 194 -10.65 10.57 -10.03
N VAL A 195 -11.09 10.20 -8.83
CA VAL A 195 -11.07 11.08 -7.65
C VAL A 195 -9.67 11.04 -7.03
N ILE A 196 -8.92 12.14 -7.19
CA ILE A 196 -7.55 12.29 -6.65
C ILE A 196 -7.57 12.53 -5.13
N ALA A 197 -8.46 13.40 -4.67
CA ALA A 197 -8.75 13.65 -3.27
C ALA A 197 -10.25 13.93 -3.11
N PRO A 198 -10.92 13.38 -2.08
CA PRO A 198 -12.31 13.67 -1.82
C PRO A 198 -12.49 15.12 -1.33
N ALA A 199 -13.65 15.71 -1.62
CA ALA A 199 -14.05 16.95 -0.97
C ALA A 199 -14.39 16.67 0.50
N GLU A 200 -13.86 17.48 1.41
CA GLU A 200 -14.16 17.42 2.85
C GLU A 200 -15.19 18.48 3.21
N VAL A 201 -16.28 18.08 3.87
CA VAL A 201 -17.37 18.97 4.28
C VAL A 201 -17.63 18.77 5.77
N GLU A 202 -17.44 19.82 6.54
CA GLU A 202 -17.82 19.86 7.95
C GLU A 202 -19.34 20.07 8.07
N ILE A 203 -20.02 19.19 8.81
CA ILE A 203 -21.46 19.29 9.07
C ILE A 203 -21.66 19.81 10.49
N GLY A 204 -22.47 20.86 10.62
CA GLY A 204 -22.91 21.43 11.90
C GLY A 204 -24.24 20.87 12.39
#